data_AF-A0AAD4EIC8-F1
#
_entry.id   AF-A0AAD4EIC8-F1
#
_cell.length_a   1.000
_cell.length_b   1.000
_cell.length_c   1.000
_cell.angle_alpha   90.00
_cell.angle_beta   90.00
_cell.angle_gamma   90.00
#
_symmetry.space_group_name_H-M   'P 1'
#
loop_
_entity.id
_entity.type
_entity.pdbx_description
1 polymer ?
#
loop_
_entity_poly.entity_id
_entity_poly.type
_entity_poly.pdbx_seq_one_letter_code
_entity_poly.pdbx_strand_id
1 'polypeptide(L)'
;MEVVNARSALLSNVEVLNLLRELDAEHIARTKTAIRVKKEEEAAGKNSHDTHTEEISENLRTVELEAIQYLSADYQPSLHQSDASITQLVGGLQSFGLSKAEKLQIVNLAPTEPVELYVIVEELEDRLGNQMEDLLAAVSKSLNERAPEHPNGTVVVPEVKQTRDEDAVEVYEEADQETWGYDANAMEFDDTGEGAGVEGDLDVDDD
;
A
#
# COMPACT_ATOMS: atom_id res chain seq x y z
N MET A 1 21.52 7.36 18.10
CA MET A 1 21.14 6.04 17.56
C MET A 1 22.34 5.50 16.81
N GLU A 2 22.84 4.31 17.16
CA GLU A 2 24.01 3.70 16.51
C GLU A 2 23.57 2.45 15.73
N VAL A 3 24.11 2.28 14.53
CA VAL A 3 23.78 1.13 13.68
C VAL A 3 24.69 -0.04 14.05
N VAL A 4 24.10 -1.08 14.65
CA VAL A 4 24.85 -2.31 15.04
C VAL A 4 25.21 -3.15 13.81
N ASN A 5 24.25 -3.35 12.91
CA ASN A 5 24.47 -4.06 11.65
C ASN A 5 23.61 -3.41 10.55
N ALA A 6 24.28 -2.84 9.55
CA ALA A 6 23.61 -2.17 8.44
C ALA A 6 22.87 -3.14 7.49
N ARG A 7 23.25 -4.42 7.45
CA ARG A 7 22.68 -5.44 6.56
C ARG A 7 22.47 -6.75 7.33
N SER A 8 21.42 -6.78 8.14
CA SER A 8 21.04 -7.95 8.93
C SER A 8 20.42 -9.07 8.07
N ALA A 9 19.61 -8.69 7.08
CA ALA A 9 18.87 -9.62 6.24
C ALA A 9 18.69 -9.07 4.82
N LEU A 10 18.32 -9.97 3.91
CA LEU A 10 17.81 -9.64 2.58
C LEU A 10 16.37 -10.13 2.54
N LEU A 11 15.46 -9.27 2.11
CA LEU A 11 14.04 -9.55 1.99
C LEU A 11 13.65 -9.46 0.52
N SER A 12 12.87 -10.43 0.06
CA SER A 12 12.25 -10.42 -1.27
C SER A 12 11.06 -9.47 -1.32
N ASN A 13 10.70 -9.05 -2.54
CA ASN A 13 9.56 -8.16 -2.77
C ASN A 13 8.25 -8.74 -2.22
N VAL A 14 8.09 -10.06 -2.29
CA VAL A 14 6.89 -10.76 -1.77
C VAL A 14 6.85 -10.76 -0.24
N GLU A 15 7.97 -11.02 0.42
CA GLU A 15 8.03 -10.96 1.89
C GLU A 15 7.72 -9.54 2.40
N VAL A 16 8.28 -8.53 1.74
CA VAL A 16 7.99 -7.13 2.06
C VAL A 16 6.52 -6.80 1.82
N LEU A 17 5.94 -7.21 0.68
CA LEU A 17 4.54 -6.98 0.37
C LEU A 17 3.60 -7.66 1.38
N ASN A 18 3.88 -8.90 1.76
CA ASN A 18 3.09 -9.64 2.74
C ASN A 18 3.14 -8.96 4.11
N LEU A 19 4.33 -8.54 4.55
CA LEU A 19 4.51 -7.82 5.80
C LEU A 19 3.74 -6.48 5.80
N LEU A 20 3.86 -5.69 4.73
CA LEU A 20 3.17 -4.40 4.64
C LEU A 20 1.64 -4.58 4.64
N ARG A 21 1.12 -5.62 3.98
CA ARG A 21 -0.30 -5.96 4.01
C ARG A 21 -0.77 -6.38 5.40
N GLU A 22 0.04 -7.14 6.13
CA GLU A 22 -0.27 -7.51 7.51
C GLU A 22 -0.34 -6.27 8.41
N LEU A 23 0.63 -5.36 8.29
CA LEU A 23 0.66 -4.11 9.05
C LEU A 23 -0.54 -3.19 8.72
N ASP A 24 -0.88 -3.01 7.45
CA ASP A 24 -2.04 -2.20 7.05
C ASP A 24 -3.36 -2.84 7.52
N ALA A 25 -3.49 -4.16 7.47
CA ALA A 25 -4.67 -4.86 7.99
C ALA A 25 -4.80 -4.71 9.52
N GLU A 26 -3.69 -4.85 10.26
CA GLU A 26 -3.65 -4.63 11.71
C GLU A 26 -4.02 -3.19 12.05
N HIS A 27 -3.51 -2.22 11.30
CA HIS A 27 -3.85 -0.81 11.47
C HIS A 27 -5.34 -0.53 11.22
N ILE A 28 -5.89 -1.02 10.11
CA ILE A 28 -7.32 -0.89 9.81
C ILE A 28 -8.18 -1.51 10.91
N ALA A 29 -7.78 -2.67 11.45
CA ALA A 29 -8.48 -3.33 12.55
C ALA A 29 -8.42 -2.52 13.85
N ARG A 30 -7.24 -1.98 14.20
CA ARG A 30 -7.04 -1.11 15.37
C ARG A 30 -7.90 0.15 15.27
N THR A 31 -7.85 0.85 14.14
CA THR A 31 -8.61 2.09 13.92
C THR A 31 -10.12 1.85 13.93
N LYS A 32 -10.61 0.78 13.29
CA LYS A 32 -12.03 0.40 13.36
C LYS A 32 -12.50 0.09 14.78
N THR A 33 -11.65 -0.56 15.58
CA THR A 33 -11.96 -0.88 16.97
C THR A 33 -11.98 0.37 17.84
N ALA A 34 -11.01 1.28 17.67
CA ALA A 34 -10.96 2.55 18.38
C ALA A 34 -12.20 3.42 18.08
N ILE A 35 -12.62 3.50 16.82
CA ILE A 35 -13.85 4.23 16.42
C ILE A 35 -15.09 3.60 17.07
N ARG A 36 -15.18 2.26 17.11
CA ARG A 36 -16.32 1.57 17.75
C ARG A 36 -16.36 1.87 19.25
N VAL A 37 -15.22 1.78 19.94
CA VAL A 37 -15.12 2.05 21.38
C VAL A 37 -15.48 3.50 21.68
N LYS A 38 -14.96 4.47 20.91
CA LYS A 38 -15.29 5.89 21.08
C LYS A 38 -16.79 6.14 20.92
N LYS A 39 -17.44 5.53 19.92
CA LYS A 39 -18.89 5.63 19.71
C LYS A 39 -19.69 5.02 20.86
N GLU A 40 -19.23 3.91 21.43
CA GLU A 40 -19.87 3.28 22.61
C GLU A 40 -19.69 4.11 23.88
N GLU A 41 -18.52 4.74 24.10
CA GLU A 41 -18.26 5.64 25.22
C GLU A 41 -19.08 6.93 25.14
N GLU A 42 -19.18 7.52 23.94
CA GLU A 42 -20.04 8.68 23.65
C GLU A 42 -21.52 8.35 23.92
N ALA A 43 -21.99 7.17 23.49
CA ALA A 43 -23.35 6.70 23.79
C ALA A 43 -23.60 6.42 25.28
N ALA A 44 -22.55 6.07 26.04
CA ALA A 44 -22.61 5.83 27.48
C ALA A 44 -22.45 7.11 28.34
N GLY A 45 -22.28 8.28 27.72
CA GLY A 45 -22.19 9.58 28.42
C GLY A 45 -20.95 9.73 29.30
N LYS A 46 -19.90 8.93 29.08
CA LYS A 46 -18.61 9.07 29.78
C LYS A 46 -17.71 9.98 28.93
N ASN A 47 -17.14 11.02 29.54
CA ASN A 47 -16.11 11.83 28.89
C ASN A 47 -14.89 10.93 28.66
N SER A 48 -14.56 10.70 27.38
CA SER A 48 -13.45 9.85 26.98
C SER A 48 -12.15 10.39 27.57
N HIS A 49 -11.58 9.65 28.52
CA HIS A 49 -10.21 9.88 28.95
C HIS A 49 -9.35 9.48 27.77
N ASP A 50 -8.62 10.44 27.19
CA ASP A 50 -7.69 10.29 26.07
C ASP A 50 -7.01 8.91 26.09
N THR A 51 -7.65 7.94 25.44
CA THR A 51 -7.06 6.63 25.25
C THR A 51 -6.02 6.91 24.20
N HIS A 52 -4.76 6.91 24.61
CA HIS A 52 -3.59 7.13 23.78
C HIS A 52 -3.61 6.10 22.64
N THR A 53 -4.42 6.34 21.62
CA THR A 53 -4.34 5.68 20.33
C THR A 53 -3.02 6.16 19.81
N GLU A 54 -2.05 5.25 19.77
CA GLU A 54 -0.80 5.49 19.07
C GLU A 54 -1.14 5.78 17.61
N GLU A 55 -1.32 7.05 17.30
CA GLU A 55 -1.56 7.53 15.95
C GLU A 55 -0.30 7.20 15.14
N ILE A 56 -0.47 6.36 14.13
CA ILE A 56 0.61 6.06 13.21
C ILE A 56 1.04 7.37 12.54
N SER A 57 2.35 7.62 12.53
CA SER A 57 2.91 8.78 11.83
C SER A 57 2.42 8.81 10.39
N GLU A 58 1.91 9.95 9.93
CA GLU A 58 1.45 10.17 8.56
C GLU A 58 2.51 9.74 7.52
N ASN A 59 3.77 10.10 7.76
CA ASN A 59 4.90 9.69 6.90
C ASN A 59 5.03 8.17 6.75
N LEU A 60 4.83 7.39 7.83
CA LEU A 60 4.89 5.94 7.77
C LEU A 60 3.72 5.41 6.92
N ARG A 61 2.53 5.98 7.09
CA ARG A 61 1.35 5.59 6.32
C ARG A 61 1.53 5.82 4.82
N THR A 62 2.09 6.96 4.43
CA THR A 62 2.38 7.27 3.02
C THR A 62 3.34 6.24 2.43
N VAL A 63 4.45 5.94 3.13
CA VAL A 63 5.43 4.95 2.66
C VAL A 63 4.83 3.55 2.55
N GLU A 64 4.00 3.14 3.52
CA GLU A 64 3.32 1.84 3.47
C GLU A 64 2.39 1.73 2.25
N LEU A 65 1.54 2.74 2.02
CA LEU A 65 0.58 2.73 0.92
C LEU A 65 1.27 2.79 -0.45
N GLU A 66 2.27 3.65 -0.62
CA GLU A 66 3.04 3.76 -1.87
C GLU A 66 3.84 2.48 -2.17
N ALA A 67 4.45 1.88 -1.14
CA ALA A 67 5.19 0.63 -1.29
C ALA A 67 4.27 -0.54 -1.65
N ILE A 68 3.10 -0.66 -0.99
CA ILE A 68 2.09 -1.65 -1.36
C ILE A 68 1.66 -1.43 -2.80
N GLN A 69 1.32 -0.19 -3.18
CA GLN A 69 0.88 0.15 -4.53
C GLN A 69 1.92 -0.23 -5.60
N TYR A 70 3.19 0.08 -5.34
CA TYR A 70 4.28 -0.28 -6.24
C TYR A 70 4.44 -1.80 -6.37
N LEU A 71 4.53 -2.50 -5.23
CA LEU A 71 4.76 -3.95 -5.19
C LEU A 71 3.55 -4.79 -5.63
N SER A 72 2.36 -4.20 -5.64
CA SER A 72 1.14 -4.85 -6.13
C SER A 72 0.75 -4.43 -7.55
N ALA A 73 1.57 -3.63 -8.24
CA ALA A 73 1.27 -3.20 -9.60
C ALA A 73 1.29 -4.38 -10.58
N ASP A 74 0.46 -4.32 -11.62
CA ASP A 74 0.27 -5.44 -12.58
C ASP A 74 1.54 -5.85 -13.32
N TYR A 75 2.51 -4.94 -13.46
CA TYR A 75 3.80 -5.21 -14.09
C TYR A 75 4.82 -5.86 -13.14
N GLN A 76 4.50 -6.00 -11.85
CA GLN A 76 5.38 -6.63 -10.87
C GLN A 76 5.09 -8.13 -10.75
N PRO A 77 6.12 -9.00 -10.79
CA PRO A 77 5.96 -10.44 -10.58
C PRO A 77 5.44 -10.82 -9.19
N SER A 78 5.63 -9.96 -8.18
CA SER A 78 5.24 -10.20 -6.79
C SER A 78 3.74 -10.48 -6.62
N LEU A 79 2.89 -10.04 -7.55
CA LEU A 79 1.45 -10.32 -7.52
C LEU A 79 1.12 -11.80 -7.84
N HIS A 80 1.96 -12.44 -8.65
CA HIS A 80 1.76 -13.81 -9.13
C HIS A 80 2.58 -14.85 -8.36
N GLN A 81 3.45 -14.39 -7.45
CA GLN A 81 4.30 -15.25 -6.65
C GLN A 81 3.65 -15.58 -5.29
N SER A 82 3.99 -16.75 -4.76
CA SER A 82 3.56 -17.25 -3.46
C SER A 82 4.77 -17.81 -2.71
N ASP A 83 4.68 -17.93 -1.39
CA ASP A 83 5.78 -18.48 -0.57
C ASP A 83 6.22 -19.88 -1.05
N ALA A 84 5.26 -20.69 -1.51
CA ALA A 84 5.52 -22.01 -2.07
C ALA A 84 6.28 -21.92 -3.40
N SER A 85 5.85 -21.06 -4.31
CA SER A 85 6.52 -20.91 -5.61
C SER A 85 7.91 -20.29 -5.49
N ILE A 86 8.12 -19.37 -4.54
CA ILE A 86 9.45 -18.81 -4.25
C ILE A 86 10.37 -19.88 -3.65
N THR A 87 9.88 -20.68 -2.71
CA THR A 87 10.68 -21.77 -2.11
C THR A 87 11.13 -22.76 -3.19
N GLN A 88 10.23 -23.11 -4.11
CA GLN A 88 10.55 -23.95 -5.24
C GLN A 88 11.55 -23.30 -6.20
N LEU A 89 11.36 -22.02 -6.54
CA LEU A 89 12.27 -21.27 -7.40
C LEU A 89 13.67 -21.23 -6.79
N VAL A 90 13.78 -20.82 -5.52
CA VAL A 90 15.06 -20.76 -4.80
C VAL A 90 15.74 -22.13 -4.73
N GLY A 91 14.97 -23.21 -4.54
CA GLY A 91 15.45 -24.58 -4.61
C GLY A 91 15.99 -24.95 -6.00
N GLY A 92 15.26 -24.61 -7.05
CA GLY A 92 15.69 -24.80 -8.44
C GLY A 92 16.95 -24.01 -8.78
N LEU A 93 17.09 -22.79 -8.24
CA LEU A 93 18.24 -21.93 -8.48
C LEU A 93 19.55 -22.40 -7.79
N GLN A 94 19.51 -23.43 -6.95
CA GLN A 94 20.69 -23.89 -6.22
C GLN A 94 21.77 -24.49 -7.12
N SER A 95 21.38 -25.13 -8.22
CA SER A 95 22.30 -25.84 -9.13
C SER A 95 23.10 -24.91 -10.06
N PHE A 96 22.71 -23.64 -10.19
CA PHE A 96 23.28 -22.72 -11.18
C PHE A 96 24.44 -21.86 -10.66
N GLY A 97 24.93 -22.12 -9.44
CA GLY A 97 26.09 -21.39 -8.90
C GLY A 97 25.87 -19.88 -8.74
N LEU A 98 24.63 -19.46 -8.51
CA LEU A 98 24.26 -18.05 -8.38
C LEU A 98 24.53 -17.52 -6.97
N SER A 99 24.95 -16.25 -6.89
CA SER A 99 25.12 -15.53 -5.63
C SER A 99 23.79 -15.29 -4.93
N LYS A 100 23.82 -14.97 -3.63
CA LYS A 100 22.58 -14.67 -2.88
C LYS A 100 21.85 -13.44 -3.44
N ALA A 101 22.59 -12.44 -3.93
CA ALA A 101 22.01 -11.25 -4.53
C ALA A 101 21.37 -11.54 -5.89
N GLU A 102 22.02 -12.34 -6.73
CA GLU A 102 21.49 -12.76 -8.04
C GLU A 102 20.21 -13.58 -7.87
N LYS A 103 20.19 -14.53 -6.93
CA LYS A 103 18.97 -15.30 -6.61
C LYS A 103 17.83 -14.39 -6.17
N LEU A 104 18.12 -13.39 -5.32
CA LEU A 104 17.13 -12.43 -4.87
C LEU A 104 16.59 -11.58 -6.03
N GLN A 105 17.47 -11.14 -6.94
CA GLN A 105 17.06 -10.39 -8.13
C GLN A 105 16.21 -11.23 -9.08
N ILE A 106 16.55 -12.50 -9.29
CA ILE A 106 15.72 -13.43 -10.09
C ILE A 106 14.35 -13.64 -9.44
N VAL A 107 14.29 -13.78 -8.11
CA VAL A 107 13.00 -13.87 -7.40
C VAL A 107 12.18 -12.59 -7.59
N ASN A 108 12.80 -11.41 -7.45
CA ASN A 108 12.09 -10.14 -7.51
C ASN A 108 11.64 -9.74 -8.93
N LEU A 109 12.46 -10.02 -9.95
CA LEU A 109 12.21 -9.64 -11.34
C LEU A 109 11.54 -10.74 -12.16
N ALA A 110 11.64 -12.00 -11.72
CA ALA A 110 11.11 -13.19 -12.37
C ALA A 110 11.35 -13.20 -13.90
N PRO A 111 12.63 -13.22 -14.33
CA PRO A 111 12.98 -13.07 -15.73
C PRO A 111 12.39 -14.20 -16.59
N THR A 112 11.72 -13.81 -17.67
CA THR A 112 11.10 -14.74 -18.65
C THR A 112 11.88 -14.79 -19.95
N GLU A 113 12.68 -13.77 -20.23
CA GLU A 113 13.50 -13.69 -21.43
C GLU A 113 15.02 -13.75 -21.12
N PRO A 114 15.85 -14.28 -22.03
CA PRO A 114 17.30 -14.30 -21.86
C PRO A 114 17.91 -12.91 -21.64
N VAL A 115 17.38 -11.88 -22.31
CA VAL A 115 17.89 -10.50 -22.21
C VAL A 115 17.80 -9.93 -20.79
N GLU A 116 16.81 -10.39 -20.01
CA GLU A 116 16.63 -9.96 -18.63
C GLU A 116 17.68 -10.60 -17.71
N LEU A 117 18.12 -11.83 -18.01
CA LEU A 117 19.19 -12.49 -17.25
C LEU A 117 20.54 -11.81 -17.42
N TYR A 118 20.83 -11.24 -18.58
CA TYR A 118 22.06 -10.46 -18.81
C TYR A 118 22.15 -9.21 -17.93
N VAL A 119 21.02 -8.69 -17.45
CA VAL A 119 20.98 -7.54 -16.53
C VAL A 119 21.26 -7.96 -15.08
N ILE A 120 21.00 -9.22 -14.75
CA ILE A 120 21.11 -9.75 -13.39
C ILE A 120 22.47 -10.41 -13.14
N VAL A 121 22.97 -11.17 -14.11
CA VAL A 121 24.14 -12.05 -13.97
C VAL A 121 25.28 -11.55 -14.85
N GLU A 122 26.41 -11.20 -14.22
CA GLU A 122 27.63 -10.85 -14.94
C GLU A 122 28.27 -12.10 -15.57
N GLU A 123 28.88 -11.92 -16.75
CA GLU A 123 29.55 -13.00 -17.51
C GLU A 123 28.65 -14.25 -17.68
N LEU A 124 27.36 -14.00 -17.99
CA LEU A 124 26.31 -15.04 -18.03
C LEU A 124 26.68 -16.24 -18.91
N GLU A 125 27.24 -15.99 -20.10
CA GLU A 125 27.63 -17.05 -21.05
C GLU A 125 28.71 -17.97 -20.50
N ASP A 126 29.73 -17.41 -19.86
CA ASP A 126 30.84 -18.18 -19.29
C ASP A 126 30.41 -18.98 -18.05
N ARG A 127 29.46 -18.44 -17.27
CA ARG A 127 28.99 -19.06 -16.02
C ARG A 127 27.91 -20.11 -16.21
N LEU A 128 26.90 -19.84 -17.04
CA LEU A 128 25.76 -20.73 -17.23
C LEU A 128 25.86 -21.54 -18.52
N GLY A 129 26.57 -21.05 -19.55
CA GLY A 129 26.68 -21.73 -20.84
C GLY A 129 25.32 -22.17 -21.38
N ASN A 130 25.11 -23.48 -21.46
CA ASN A 130 23.87 -24.08 -21.98
C ASN A 130 22.73 -24.16 -20.96
N GLN A 131 22.96 -23.81 -19.69
CA GLN A 131 21.98 -23.94 -18.61
C GLN A 131 21.02 -22.74 -18.50
N MET A 132 21.17 -21.74 -19.39
CA MET A 132 20.33 -20.54 -19.38
C MET A 132 18.84 -20.88 -19.63
N GLU A 133 18.57 -21.75 -20.60
CA GLU A 133 17.20 -22.18 -20.91
C GLU A 133 16.57 -22.94 -19.74
N ASP A 134 17.35 -23.78 -19.05
CA ASP A 134 16.92 -24.52 -17.86
C ASP A 134 16.55 -23.57 -16.71
N LEU A 135 17.31 -22.48 -16.54
CA LEU A 135 17.02 -21.45 -15.54
C LEU A 135 15.71 -20.72 -15.86
N LEU A 136 15.53 -20.27 -17.10
CA LEU A 136 14.29 -19.61 -17.54
C LEU A 136 13.08 -20.53 -17.42
N ALA A 137 13.27 -21.83 -17.69
CA ALA A 137 12.23 -22.84 -17.47
C ALA A 137 11.87 -22.99 -15.99
N ALA A 138 12.86 -22.95 -15.09
CA ALA A 138 12.62 -22.97 -13.64
C ALA A 138 11.84 -21.73 -13.15
N VAL A 139 12.18 -20.54 -13.66
CA VAL A 139 11.45 -19.30 -13.36
C VAL A 139 10.01 -19.38 -13.88
N SER A 140 9.84 -19.72 -15.14
CA SER A 140 8.53 -19.84 -15.79
C SER A 140 7.64 -20.88 -15.11
N LYS A 141 8.21 -22.00 -14.64
CA LYS A 141 7.49 -23.01 -13.86
C LYS A 141 6.97 -22.45 -12.53
N SER A 142 7.79 -21.67 -11.83
CA SER A 142 7.41 -21.06 -10.54
C SER A 142 6.25 -20.06 -10.66
N LEU A 143 6.14 -19.36 -11.80
CA LEU A 143 5.05 -18.41 -12.05
C LEU A 143 3.72 -19.10 -12.38
N ASN A 144 3.76 -20.28 -13.00
CA ASN A 144 2.57 -20.99 -13.48
C ASN A 144 1.92 -21.92 -12.44
N GLU A 145 2.64 -22.34 -11.40
CA GLU A 145 2.14 -23.26 -10.37
C GLU A 145 1.22 -22.60 -9.32
N ARG A 146 0.42 -21.62 -9.74
CA ARG A 146 -0.63 -21.08 -8.89
C ARG A 146 -1.63 -22.18 -8.51
N ALA A 147 -1.67 -22.52 -7.22
CA ALA A 147 -2.76 -23.28 -6.61
C ALA A 147 -4.09 -22.51 -6.74
N PRO A 148 -5.25 -23.18 -6.81
CA PRO A 148 -6.48 -22.59 -7.32
C PRO A 148 -7.02 -21.49 -6.39
N GLU A 149 -7.12 -20.30 -6.97
CA GLU A 149 -8.15 -19.26 -6.79
C GLU A 149 -8.81 -19.12 -5.41
N HIS A 150 -8.39 -18.11 -4.66
CA HIS A 150 -9.25 -17.43 -3.69
C HIS A 150 -10.03 -16.33 -4.41
N PRO A 151 -11.38 -16.32 -4.37
CA PRO A 151 -12.15 -15.20 -4.89
C PRO A 151 -12.18 -14.11 -3.81
N ASN A 152 -11.54 -12.97 -4.05
CA ASN A 152 -12.08 -11.65 -3.68
C ASN A 152 -11.06 -10.53 -3.88
N GLY A 153 -11.56 -9.42 -4.42
CA GLY A 153 -10.98 -8.10 -4.21
C GLY A 153 -10.35 -7.48 -5.45
N THR A 154 -11.11 -7.35 -6.54
CA THR A 154 -10.80 -6.36 -7.58
C THR A 154 -10.89 -4.98 -6.93
N VAL A 155 -9.76 -4.45 -6.46
CA VAL A 155 -9.65 -3.01 -6.18
C VAL A 155 -9.54 -2.36 -7.56
N VAL A 156 -10.65 -1.81 -8.01
CA VAL A 156 -10.68 -0.97 -9.22
C VAL A 156 -9.93 0.32 -8.88
N VAL A 157 -8.68 0.42 -9.36
CA VAL A 157 -7.98 1.70 -9.42
C VAL A 157 -8.47 2.41 -10.69
N PRO A 158 -8.95 3.67 -10.62
CA PRO A 158 -9.40 4.36 -11.81
C PRO A 158 -8.19 4.73 -12.68
N GLU A 159 -8.14 4.12 -13.86
CA GLU A 159 -7.16 4.41 -14.91
C GLU A 159 -7.54 5.74 -15.60
N VAL A 160 -6.75 6.79 -15.37
CA VAL A 160 -6.92 8.07 -16.09
C VAL A 160 -6.32 7.94 -17.49
N LYS A 161 -7.16 7.66 -18.47
CA LYS A 161 -6.84 7.83 -19.90
C LYS A 161 -7.48 9.11 -20.43
N GLN A 162 -6.63 10.06 -20.82
CA GLN A 162 -7.01 11.25 -21.58
C GLN A 162 -7.43 10.87 -23.00
N THR A 163 -8.71 10.97 -23.32
CA THR A 163 -9.19 11.26 -24.68
C THR A 163 -10.44 12.11 -24.61
N ARG A 164 -10.39 13.28 -25.26
CA ARG A 164 -11.53 14.15 -25.58
C ARG A 164 -12.46 13.43 -26.57
N ASP A 165 -13.76 13.41 -26.31
CA ASP A 165 -14.81 13.99 -27.17
C ASP A 165 -16.21 13.79 -26.54
N GLU A 166 -17.14 14.62 -26.99
CA GLU A 166 -18.36 15.11 -26.34
C GLU A 166 -19.60 14.20 -26.48
N ASP A 167 -20.58 14.45 -25.59
CA ASP A 167 -22.02 14.07 -25.61
C ASP A 167 -22.47 12.61 -25.33
N ALA A 168 -22.86 12.36 -24.07
CA ALA A 168 -24.21 11.90 -23.67
C ALA A 168 -24.24 11.68 -22.14
N VAL A 169 -24.97 12.51 -21.39
CA VAL A 169 -25.17 12.32 -19.95
C VAL A 169 -26.31 11.31 -19.73
N GLU A 170 -25.96 10.05 -19.46
CA GLU A 170 -26.92 9.07 -18.95
C GLU A 170 -27.11 9.26 -17.44
N VAL A 171 -28.33 9.64 -17.06
CA VAL A 171 -28.79 9.78 -15.67
C VAL A 171 -29.02 8.39 -15.09
N TYR A 172 -28.20 7.98 -14.13
CA TYR A 172 -28.46 6.81 -13.30
C TYR A 172 -29.35 7.21 -12.12
N GLU A 173 -30.53 6.59 -12.02
CA GLU A 173 -31.38 6.67 -10.82
C GLU A 173 -30.74 5.85 -9.69
N GLU A 174 -30.21 6.51 -8.66
CA GLU A 174 -29.87 5.85 -7.40
C GLU A 174 -31.11 5.77 -6.51
N ALA A 175 -31.65 4.56 -6.36
CA ALA A 175 -32.58 4.23 -5.30
C ALA A 175 -31.81 4.05 -3.98
N ASP A 176 -32.26 4.78 -2.96
CA ASP A 176 -32.00 4.62 -1.53
C ASP A 176 -30.56 4.81 -1.03
N GLN A 177 -30.11 6.07 -1.04
CA GLN A 177 -29.19 6.59 -0.01
C GLN A 177 -29.85 7.75 0.73
N GLU A 178 -29.91 7.65 2.06
CA GLU A 178 -30.35 8.70 2.97
C GLU A 178 -29.56 9.99 2.72
N THR A 179 -30.21 10.91 1.98
CA THR A 179 -29.81 12.30 1.83
C THR A 179 -29.59 12.92 3.21
N TRP A 180 -28.37 13.36 3.48
CA TRP A 180 -28.10 14.34 4.53
C TRP A 180 -28.89 15.60 4.22
N GLY A 181 -30.05 15.76 4.88
CA GLY A 181 -30.94 16.89 4.67
C GLY A 181 -30.25 18.19 5.03
N TYR A 182 -29.85 18.94 4.02
CA TYR A 182 -29.48 20.34 4.16
C TYR A 182 -30.76 21.13 4.45
N ASP A 183 -31.02 21.43 5.73
CA ASP A 183 -32.12 22.31 6.12
C ASP A 183 -31.75 23.75 5.77
N ALA A 184 -32.33 24.25 4.67
CA ALA A 184 -32.14 25.61 4.19
C ALA A 184 -32.72 26.69 5.12
N ASN A 185 -33.32 26.32 6.27
CA ASN A 185 -33.79 27.25 7.30
C ASN A 185 -33.02 27.17 8.63
N ALA A 186 -31.90 26.43 8.73
CA ALA A 186 -31.22 26.21 10.02
C ALA A 186 -30.10 27.21 10.39
N MET A 187 -29.85 28.26 9.60
CA MET A 187 -28.94 29.35 10.00
C MET A 187 -29.49 30.71 9.55
N GLU A 188 -30.43 31.25 10.32
CA GLU A 188 -30.70 32.69 10.31
C GLU A 188 -29.66 33.35 11.23
N PHE A 189 -28.69 34.05 10.62
CA PHE A 189 -27.67 34.81 11.35
C PHE A 189 -28.31 36.11 11.83
N ASP A 190 -28.59 36.20 13.14
CA ASP A 190 -29.06 37.44 13.78
C ASP A 190 -27.90 38.43 13.93
N ASP A 191 -27.79 39.36 12.98
CA ASP A 191 -26.81 40.45 12.95
C ASP A 191 -27.37 41.74 13.58
N THR A 192 -28.29 41.62 14.55
CA THR A 192 -28.87 42.78 15.25
C THR A 192 -28.69 42.74 16.77
N GLY A 193 -27.47 43.05 17.23
CA GLY A 193 -27.32 43.92 18.40
C GLY A 193 -26.66 43.36 19.66
N GLU A 194 -25.70 44.17 20.15
CA GLU A 194 -25.14 44.25 21.51
C GLU A 194 -24.30 43.06 22.03
N GLY A 195 -22.98 43.16 21.87
CA GLY A 195 -22.03 42.27 22.52
C GLY A 195 -20.60 42.79 22.50
N ALA A 196 -20.38 43.91 23.20
CA ALA A 196 -19.11 44.53 23.60
C ALA A 196 -17.81 43.89 23.04
N GLY A 197 -17.30 44.45 21.95
CA GLY A 197 -15.90 44.29 21.57
C GLY A 197 -15.01 44.86 22.67
N VAL A 198 -14.06 44.05 23.13
CA VAL A 198 -12.96 44.47 23.99
C VAL A 198 -12.03 45.33 23.12
N GLU A 199 -12.18 46.64 23.20
CA GLU A 199 -11.20 47.58 22.65
C GLU A 199 -9.97 47.56 23.55
N GLY A 200 -8.94 46.85 23.09
CA GLY A 200 -7.59 47.01 23.59
C GLY A 200 -6.96 48.24 22.92
N ASP A 201 -6.92 49.36 23.65
CA ASP A 201 -5.98 50.42 23.34
C ASP A 201 -4.64 50.11 24.03
N LEU A 202 -3.73 49.68 23.16
CA LEU A 202 -2.30 49.54 23.34
C LEU A 202 -1.70 50.96 23.32
N ASP A 203 -1.71 51.65 24.45
CA ASP A 203 -0.89 52.86 24.60
C ASP A 203 0.56 52.45 24.89
N VAL A 204 1.40 52.72 23.90
CA VAL A 204 2.86 52.61 23.93
C VAL A 204 3.38 53.82 24.69
N ASP A 205 4.06 53.56 25.82
CA ASP A 205 4.80 54.57 26.57
C ASP A 205 5.92 55.17 25.71
N ASP A 206 5.90 56.50 25.53
CA ASP A 206 7.07 57.32 25.17
C ASP A 206 7.07 58.58 26.06
N ASP A 207 7.78 58.50 27.19
CA ASP A 207 8.66 59.55 27.78
C ASP A 207 9.33 59.08 29.09
#